data_AF-A0A1A7P2K9-F1
#
_entry.id   AF-A0A1A7P2K9-F1
#
_cell.length_a   1.000
_cell.length_b   1.000
_cell.length_c   1.000
_cell.angle_alpha   90.00
_cell.angle_beta   90.00
_cell.angle_gamma   90.00
#
_symmetry.space_group_name_H-M   'P 1'
#
loop_
_entity.id
_entity.type
_entity.pdbx_description
1 polymer ?
#
loop_
_entity_poly.entity_id
_entity_poly.type
_entity_poly.pdbx_seq_one_letter_code
_entity_poly.pdbx_strand_id
1 'polypeptide(L)' 'MQQVTKQDLVEQLADVWTQIEYAMWLLNEDKFKDAARMLRLGMRDATKVEQKLKLLANH' A
#
# COMPACT_ATOMS: atom_id res chain seq x y z
N MET A 1 0.05 -7.49 21.78
CA MET A 1 0.04 -6.84 20.45
C MET A 1 1.48 -6.56 20.07
N GLN A 2 1.93 -6.99 18.89
CA GLN A 2 3.28 -6.64 18.41
C GLN A 2 3.37 -5.12 18.28
N GLN A 3 4.41 -4.52 18.86
CA GLN A 3 4.63 -3.07 18.77
C GLN A 3 5.00 -2.74 17.32
N VAL A 4 4.17 -1.95 16.65
CA VAL A 4 4.45 -1.50 15.28
C VAL A 4 5.69 -0.61 15.31
N THR A 5 6.69 -0.92 14.50
CA THR A 5 7.92 -0.12 14.39
C THR A 5 7.86 0.83 13.19
N LYS A 6 8.73 1.84 13.18
CA LYS A 6 8.93 2.68 11.99
C LYS A 6 9.35 1.86 10.77
N GLN A 7 10.17 0.82 10.97
CA GLN A 7 10.63 -0.06 9.90
C GLN A 7 9.48 -0.83 9.27
N ASP A 8 8.56 -1.38 10.08
CA ASP A 8 7.38 -2.09 9.57
C ASP A 8 6.49 -1.19 8.69
N LEU A 9 6.42 0.10 9.00
CA LEU A 9 5.67 1.07 8.19
C LEU A 9 6.37 1.39 6.88
N VAL A 10 7.71 1.52 6.90
CA VAL A 10 8.50 1.72 5.68
C VAL A 10 8.33 0.54 4.74
N GLU A 11 8.40 -0.69 5.24
CA GLU A 11 8.19 -1.90 4.44
C GLU A 11 6.78 -1.97 3.85
N GLN A 12 5.75 -1.67 4.65
CA GLN A 12 4.37 -1.65 4.14
C GLN A 12 4.13 -0.53 3.11
N LEU A 13 4.78 0.62 3.24
CA LEU A 13 4.72 1.67 2.22
C LEU A 13 5.41 1.24 0.91
N ALA A 14 6.52 0.51 1.01
CA ALA A 14 7.19 -0.06 -0.17
C ALA A 14 6.30 -1.10 -0.89
N ASP A 15 5.55 -1.91 -0.13
CA ASP A 15 4.58 -2.85 -0.70
C ASP A 15 3.46 -2.11 -1.45
N VAL A 16 2.90 -1.05 -0.85
CA VAL A 16 1.89 -0.19 -1.49
C VAL A 16 2.43 0.40 -2.80
N TRP A 17 3.66 0.92 -2.77
CA TRP A 17 4.31 1.49 -3.95
C TRP A 17 4.46 0.44 -5.06
N THR A 18 4.91 -0.77 -4.72
CA THR A 18 5.04 -1.89 -5.67
C THR A 18 3.70 -2.23 -6.34
N GLN A 19 2.60 -2.20 -5.59
CA GLN A 19 1.26 -2.43 -6.14
C GLN A 19 0.82 -1.33 -7.10
N ILE A 20 1.20 -0.07 -6.85
CA ILE A 20 0.96 1.07 -7.74
C ILE A 20 1.79 0.93 -9.02
N GLU A 21 3.08 0.59 -8.91
CA GLU A 21 3.95 0.34 -10.07
C GLU A 21 3.40 -0.78 -10.96
N TYR A 22 2.95 -1.88 -10.36
CA TYR A 22 2.36 -2.98 -11.12
C TYR A 22 1.03 -2.58 -11.78
N ALA A 23 0.22 -1.74 -11.13
CA ALA A 23 -0.98 -1.19 -11.74
C ALA A 23 -0.65 -0.31 -12.97
N MET A 24 0.40 0.51 -12.91
CA MET A 24 0.87 1.32 -14.04
C MET A 24 1.38 0.43 -15.19
N TRP A 25 2.14 -0.61 -14.87
CA TRP A 25 2.60 -1.57 -15.87
C TRP A 25 1.43 -2.28 -16.56
N LEU A 26 0.44 -2.78 -15.81
CA LEU A 26 -0.77 -3.40 -16.35
C LEU A 26 -1.58 -2.42 -17.21
N LEU A 27 -1.63 -1.14 -16.83
CA LEU A 27 -2.29 -0.11 -17.61
C LEU A 27 -1.58 0.10 -18.96
N ASN A 28 -0.25 0.07 -18.98
CA ASN A 28 0.54 0.15 -20.20
C ASN A 28 0.39 -1.09 -21.11
N GLU A 29 -0.03 -2.23 -20.56
CA GLU A 29 -0.39 -3.44 -21.33
C GLU A 29 -1.89 -3.52 -21.69
N ASP A 30 -2.65 -2.42 -21.57
CA ASP A 30 -4.10 -2.36 -21.80
C ASP A 30 -4.93 -3.34 -20.92
N LYS A 31 -4.38 -3.82 -19.81
CA LYS A 31 -5.03 -4.72 -18.85
C LYS A 31 -5.81 -3.94 -17.78
N PHE A 32 -6.79 -3.13 -18.21
CA PHE A 32 -7.51 -2.18 -17.35
C PHE A 32 -8.14 -2.80 -16.09
N LYS A 33 -8.73 -4.00 -16.20
CA LYS A 33 -9.39 -4.67 -15.06
C LYS A 33 -8.38 -5.07 -13.99
N ASP A 34 -7.23 -5.60 -14.41
CA ASP A 34 -6.18 -6.03 -13.49
C ASP A 34 -5.45 -4.82 -12.90
N ALA A 35 -5.20 -3.78 -13.71
CA ALA A 35 -4.67 -2.50 -13.23
C ALA A 35 -5.56 -1.89 -12.14
N ALA A 36 -6.88 -1.82 -12.37
CA ALA A 36 -7.83 -1.32 -11.38
C ALA A 36 -7.87 -2.19 -10.12
N ARG A 37 -7.73 -3.52 -10.25
CA ARG A 37 -7.65 -4.43 -9.11
C ARG A 37 -6.39 -4.17 -8.27
N MET A 38 -5.23 -4.03 -8.90
CA MET A 38 -3.96 -3.73 -8.22
C MET A 38 -3.98 -2.38 -7.52
N LEU A 39 -4.51 -1.35 -8.19
CA LEU A 39 -4.68 -0.03 -7.59
C LEU A 39 -5.56 -0.09 -6.32
N ARG A 40 -6.67 -0.84 -6.35
CA ARG A 40 -7.54 -1.01 -5.17
C ARG A 40 -6.86 -1.73 -4.02
N LEU A 41 -6.03 -2.74 -4.31
CA LEU A 41 -5.22 -3.41 -3.29
C LEU A 41 -4.25 -2.41 -2.65
N GLY A 42 -3.57 -1.60 -3.47
CA GLY A 42 -2.60 -0.60 -3.00
C GLY A 42 -3.24 0.42 -2.09
N MET A 43 -4.40 0.95 -2.50
CA MET A 43 -5.18 1.88 -1.69
C MET A 43 -5.65 1.26 -0.36
N ARG A 44 -6.12 0.01 -0.38
CA ARG A 44 -6.56 -0.67 0.85
C ARG A 44 -5.40 -0.83 1.83
N ASP A 45 -4.23 -1.20 1.33
CA ASP A 45 -3.06 -1.41 2.19
C ASP A 45 -2.49 -0.06 2.67
N ALA A 46 -2.52 1.00 1.83
CA ALA A 46 -2.19 2.37 2.23
C ALA A 46 -3.06 2.86 3.40
N THR A 47 -4.37 2.60 3.36
CA THR A 47 -5.28 2.94 4.47
C THR A 47 -4.89 2.24 5.77
N LYS A 48 -4.41 0.98 5.71
CA LYS A 48 -3.94 0.28 6.91
C LYS A 48 -2.66 0.90 7.46
N VAL A 49 -1.73 1.31 6.60
CA VAL A 49 -0.52 2.03 7.02
C VAL A 49 -0.90 3.37 7.68
N GLU A 50 -1.83 4.12 7.10
CA GLU A 50 -2.33 5.38 7.67
C GLU A 50 -2.90 5.18 9.08
N GLN A 51 -3.69 4.13 9.29
CA GLN A 51 -4.21 3.79 10.62
C GLN A 51 -3.10 3.51 11.62
N LYS A 52 -2.08 2.75 11.23
CA LYS A 52 -0.93 2.45 12.10
C LYS A 52 -0.10 3.70 12.41
N LEU A 53 0.06 4.61 11.44
CA LEU A 53 0.71 5.90 11.65
C LEU A 53 -0.04 6.74 12.69
N LYS A 54 -1.38 6.81 12.62
CA LYS A 54 -2.20 7.52 13.62
C LYS A 54 -2.04 6.93 15.01
N LEU A 55 -1.92 5.60 15.13
CA LEU A 55 -1.67 4.95 16.41
C LEU A 55 -0.28 5.31 16.96
N LEU A 56 0.76 5.38 16.12
CA LEU A 56 2.09 5.81 16.55
C LEU A 56 2.20 7.28 16.91
N ALA A 57 1.41 8.16 16.28
CA ALA A 57 1.44 9.60 16.56
C ALA A 57 0.67 9.97 17.84
N ASN A 58 -0.27 9.12 18.28
CA ASN A 58 -1.08 9.31 19.48
C ASN A 58 -0.50 8.59 20.72
N HIS A 59 0.68 7.97 20.60
CA HIS A 59 1.46 7.34 21.66
C HIS A 59 2.81 8.04 21.81
#